data_AF-A0A3D3PE58-F1
#
_entry.id   AF-A0A3D3PE58-F1
#
_cell.length_a   1.000
_cell.length_b   1.000
_cell.length_c   1.000
_cell.angle_alpha   90.00
_cell.angle_beta   90.00
_cell.angle_gamma   90.00
#
_symmetry.space_group_name_H-M   'P 1'
#
loop_
_entity.id
_entity.type
_entity.pdbx_description
1 polymer ?
#
loop_
_entity_poly.entity_id
_entity_poly.type
_entity_poly.pdbx_seq_one_letter_code
_entity_poly.pdbx_strand_id
1 'polypeptide(L)' 'SKKNTPYAASQAAADCGKTAYDLGLRKVEVFVKGPGSGRESAIRTLQTTGIEVTIIKDITPMPHNGCRPPKRRRV' A
#
# COMPACT_ATOMS: atom_id res chain seq x y z
N SER A 1 3.78 8.93 -16.09
CA SER A 1 2.67 9.14 -15.15
C SER A 1 3.25 9.30 -13.74
N LYS A 2 3.02 10.42 -13.05
CA LYS A 2 3.65 10.73 -11.75
C LYS A 2 3.04 9.96 -10.56
N LYS A 3 1.95 9.23 -10.81
CA LYS A 3 1.19 8.47 -9.81
C LYS A 3 1.94 7.25 -9.25
N ASN A 4 2.87 6.66 -10.01
CA ASN A 4 3.60 5.44 -9.61
C ASN A 4 4.93 5.74 -8.89
N THR A 5 4.98 6.83 -8.13
CA THR A 5 6.18 7.27 -7.41
C THR A 5 6.02 7.06 -5.91
N PRO A 6 7.10 6.79 -5.18
CA PRO A 6 7.03 6.61 -3.73
C PRO A 6 6.54 7.87 -3.01
N TYR A 7 6.91 9.05 -3.53
CA TYR A 7 6.46 10.34 -2.99
C TYR A 7 4.94 10.53 -3.08
N ALA A 8 4.34 10.15 -4.22
CA ALA A 8 2.89 10.20 -4.38
C ALA A 8 2.18 9.24 -3.40
N ALA A 9 2.77 8.06 -3.15
CA ALA A 9 2.23 7.09 -2.20
C ALA A 9 2.30 7.59 -0.75
N SER A 10 3.41 8.20 -0.34
CA SER A 10 3.54 8.79 1.00
C SER A 10 2.56 9.94 1.21
N GLN A 11 2.38 10.82 0.22
CA GLN A 11 1.44 11.93 0.34
C GLN A 11 -0.01 11.42 0.53
N ALA A 12 -0.43 10.46 -0.29
CA ALA A 12 -1.76 9.86 -0.18
C ALA A 12 -1.96 9.16 1.18
N ALA A 13 -0.94 8.42 1.65
CA ALA A 13 -1.00 7.77 2.96
C ALA A 13 -1.06 8.77 4.12
N ALA A 14 -0.36 9.91 4.02
CA ALA A 14 -0.42 10.96 5.04
C ALA A 14 -1.81 11.60 5.14
N ASP A 15 -2.44 11.88 4.00
CA ASP A 15 -3.76 12.51 3.96
C ASP A 15 -4.85 11.55 4.50
N CYS A 16 -4.77 10.26 4.15
CA CYS A 16 -5.63 9.23 4.74
C CYS A 16 -5.35 9.01 6.24
N GLY A 17 -4.09 9.02 6.65
CA GLY A 17 -3.70 8.83 8.04
C GLY A 17 -4.19 9.94 8.95
N LYS A 18 -4.12 11.20 8.50
CA LYS A 18 -4.65 12.36 9.25
C LYS A 18 -6.14 12.25 9.49
N THR A 19 -6.91 12.00 8.43
CA THR A 19 -8.38 11.87 8.54
C THR A 19 -8.77 10.69 9.44
N ALA A 20 -8.08 9.56 9.34
CA ALA A 20 -8.28 8.42 10.22
C ALA A 20 -7.95 8.74 11.69
N TYR A 21 -6.85 9.45 11.94
CA TYR A 21 -6.43 9.84 13.28
C TYR A 21 -7.42 10.81 13.94
N ASP A 22 -7.95 11.78 13.18
CA ASP A 22 -8.98 12.71 13.65
C ASP A 22 -10.28 12.00 14.03
N LEU A 23 -10.59 10.88 13.36
CA LEU A 23 -11.70 9.99 13.70
C LEU A 23 -11.41 9.05 14.88
N GLY A 24 -10.21 9.11 15.47
CA GLY A 24 -9.84 8.34 16.66
C GLY A 24 -9.20 6.98 16.39
N LEU A 25 -8.81 6.66 15.15
CA LEU A 25 -8.07 5.42 14.85
C LEU A 25 -6.66 5.48 15.48
N ARG A 26 -6.32 4.44 16.24
CA ARG A 26 -5.02 4.31 16.92
C ARG A 26 -4.20 3.12 16.46
N LYS A 27 -4.86 2.01 16.09
CA LYS A 27 -4.23 0.75 15.68
C LYS A 27 -4.84 0.27 14.38
N VAL A 28 -4.01 -0.17 13.43
CA VAL A 28 -4.47 -0.67 12.13
C VAL A 28 -3.72 -1.94 11.71
N GLU A 29 -4.45 -2.83 11.04
CA GLU A 29 -3.87 -3.93 10.27
C GLU A 29 -3.72 -3.49 8.81
N VAL A 30 -2.53 -3.69 8.25
CA VAL A 30 -2.21 -3.28 6.89
C VAL A 30 -2.29 -4.48 5.96
N PHE A 31 -3.20 -4.40 4.98
CA PHE A 31 -3.33 -5.39 3.91
C PHE A 31 -2.72 -4.84 2.63
N VAL A 32 -1.64 -5.46 2.16
CA VAL A 32 -0.93 -5.02 0.96
C VAL A 32 -1.28 -5.90 -0.22
N LYS A 33 -1.61 -5.30 -1.35
CA LYS A 33 -1.90 -6.01 -2.60
C LYS A 33 -0.93 -5.59 -3.70
N GLY A 34 -0.04 -6.50 -4.09
CA GLY A 34 0.85 -6.37 -5.23
C GLY A 34 2.24 -5.79 -4.92
N PRO A 35 3.24 -6.09 -5.78
CA PRO A 35 4.58 -5.52 -5.69
C PRO A 35 4.64 -4.17 -6.42
N GLY A 36 4.38 -3.07 -5.71
CA GLY A 36 4.44 -1.70 -6.24
C GLY A 36 5.54 -0.87 -5.58
N SER A 37 6.04 0.15 -6.29
CA SER A 37 7.08 1.08 -5.80
C SER A 37 6.65 1.88 -4.55
N GLY A 38 5.35 2.05 -4.32
CA GLY A 38 4.81 2.78 -3.18
C GLY A 38 4.53 1.94 -1.94
N ARG A 39 4.79 0.62 -1.98
CA ARG A 39 4.41 -0.32 -0.91
C ARG A 39 4.98 0.07 0.45
N GLU A 40 6.30 0.13 0.56
CA GLU A 40 6.96 0.41 1.84
C GLU A 40 6.79 1.86 2.28
N SER A 41 6.82 2.79 1.32
CA SER A 41 6.65 4.22 1.57
C SER A 41 5.29 4.50 2.23
N ALA A 42 4.21 3.88 1.74
CA ALA A 42 2.88 4.06 2.34
C ALA A 42 2.81 3.52 3.78
N ILE A 43 3.38 2.33 4.04
CA ILE A 43 3.38 1.71 5.37
C ILE A 43 4.14 2.58 6.38
N ARG A 44 5.32 3.07 5.98
CA ARG A 44 6.13 3.95 6.84
C ARG A 44 5.42 5.27 7.13
N THR A 45 4.71 5.84 6.15
CA THR A 45 3.97 7.09 6.36
C THR A 45 2.80 6.92 7.32
N LEU A 46 2.09 5.79 7.28
CA LEU A 46 1.02 5.49 8.24
C LEU A 46 1.53 5.45 9.69
N GLN A 47 2.72 4.88 9.92
CA GLN A 47 3.37 4.94 11.24
C GLN A 47 3.74 6.37 11.63
N THR A 48 4.18 7.19 10.67
CA THR A 48 4.56 8.59 10.89
C THR A 48 3.34 9.45 11.30
N THR A 49 2.14 9.13 10.83
CA THR A 49 0.89 9.82 11.21
C THR A 49 0.41 9.51 12.63
N GLY A 50 1.13 8.69 13.40
CA GLY A 50 0.77 8.36 14.78
C GLY A 50 -0.22 7.20 14.90
N ILE A 51 -0.40 6.42 13.84
CA ILE A 51 -1.20 5.20 13.84
C ILE A 51 -0.25 4.01 14.02
N GLU A 52 -0.48 3.19 15.04
CA GLU A 52 0.29 1.97 15.28
C GLU A 52 -0.10 0.87 14.29
N VAL A 53 0.88 0.35 13.57
CA VAL A 53 0.70 -0.80 12.66
C VAL A 53 0.93 -2.09 13.46
N THR A 54 -0.12 -2.89 13.63
CA THR A 54 -0.06 -4.14 14.40
C THR A 54 0.40 -5.32 13.56
N ILE A 55 -0.14 -5.45 12.34
CA ILE A 55 0.13 -6.57 11.45
C ILE A 55 0.26 -6.06 10.02
N ILE A 56 1.20 -6.61 9.26
CA ILE A 56 1.34 -6.42 7.82
C ILE A 56 1.05 -7.76 7.14
N LYS A 57 -0.06 -7.84 6.40
CA LYS A 57 -0.48 -9.02 5.63
C LYS A 57 -0.33 -8.72 4.15
N ASP A 58 0.42 -9.58 3.45
CA ASP A 58 0.49 -9.54 1.99
C ASP A 58 -0.61 -10.43 1.39
N ILE A 59 -1.54 -9.79 0.67
CA ILE A 59 -2.65 -10.45 -0.03
C ILE A 59 -2.45 -10.41 -1.56
N THR A 60 -1.20 -10.37 -2.02
CA THR A 60 -0.88 -10.43 -3.45
C THR A 60 -1.42 -11.73 -4.05
N PRO A 61 -2.26 -11.66 -5.10
CA PRO A 61 -2.88 -12.85 -5.67
C PRO A 61 -1.84 -13.74 -6.36
N MET A 62 -1.68 -14.96 -5.86
CA MET A 62 -0.89 -16.02 -6.48
C MET A 62 -1.82 -17.00 -7.21
N PRO A 63 -1.83 -17.03 -8.55
CA PRO A 63 -2.72 -17.92 -9.29
C PRO A 63 -2.16 -19.34 -9.33
N HIS A 64 -2.93 -20.33 -8.87
CA HIS A 64 -2.62 -21.76 -9.03
C HIS A 64 -3.04 -22.23 -10.44
N ASN A 65 -2.22 -21.96 -11.46
CA ASN A 65 -2.48 -22.32 -12.87
C ASN A 65 -3.85 -21.83 -13.39
N GLY A 66 -4.26 -20.61 -13.02
CA GLY A 66 -5.50 -19.96 -13.46
C GLY A 66 -5.40 -19.34 -14.86
N CYS A 67 -5.93 -18.13 -15.03
CA CYS A 67 -5.90 -17.43 -16.32
C CYS A 67 -4.47 -17.26 -16.85
N ARG A 68 -4.27 -17.53 -18.15
CA ARG A 68 -2.99 -17.32 -18.83
C ARG A 68 -2.60 -15.83 -18.78
N PRO A 69 -1.42 -15.46 -18.24
CA PRO A 69 -0.93 -14.09 -18.25
C PRO A 69 -0.77 -13.55 -19.68
N PRO A 70 -0.83 -12.21 -19.87
CA PRO A 70 -0.63 -11.59 -21.18
C PRO A 70 0.71 -12.03 -21.79
N LYS A 71 0.73 -12.22 -23.12
CA LYS A 71 1.97 -12.55 -23.84
C LYS A 71 3.04 -11.50 -23.51
N ARG A 72 4.26 -11.96 -23.22
CA ARG A 72 5.41 -11.10 -22.94
C ARG A 72 5.55 -10.07 -24.05
N ARG A 73 5.54 -8.79 -23.65
CA ARG A 73 5.60 -7.66 -24.58
C ARG A 73 6.99 -7.62 -25.23
N ARG A 74 7.04 -7.37 -26.54
CA ARG A 74 8.27 -7.09 -27.29
C ARG A 74 8.41 -5.57 -27.36
N VAL A 75 9.10 -5.01 -26.39
CA VAL A 75 9.56 -3.61 -26.36
C VAL A 75 11.04 -3.65 -26.09
#